data_AF-A0A2T7NPM4-F1
#
_entry.id   AF-A0A2T7NPM4-F1
#
_cell.length_a   1.000
_cell.length_b   1.000
_cell.length_c   1.000
_cell.angle_alpha   90.00
_cell.angle_beta   90.00
_cell.angle_gamma   90.00
#
_symmetry.space_group_name_H-M   'P 1'
#
loop_
_entity.id
_entity.type
_entity.pdbx_description
1 polymer ?
#
loop_
_entity_poly.entity_id
_entity_poly.type
_entity_poly.pdbx_seq_one_letter_code
_entity_poly.pdbx_strand_id
1 'polypeptide(L)'
;MQSWVVLLSAVLLSCCGPSLAYPDGAPKEACTNMFPIGHHADAQSSTPPYELTVSSTNLTASTQYTVTLRVKSGQTTTFKGLFVQARLADNCNNVSPQGTFTVPSDGFLKLTQCTVANGDGGEK
;
A
#
# COMPACT_ATOMS: atom_id res chain seq x y z
N MET A 1 40.69 28.67 0.07
CA MET A 1 39.58 28.35 1.01
C MET A 1 38.32 27.88 0.28
N GLN A 2 37.96 28.45 -0.88
CA GLN A 2 36.76 28.07 -1.63
C GLN A 2 36.77 26.63 -2.18
N SER A 3 37.89 26.15 -2.71
CA SER A 3 37.96 24.85 -3.42
C SER A 3 37.81 23.63 -2.50
N TRP A 4 38.26 23.72 -1.26
CA TRP A 4 38.14 22.64 -0.28
C TRP A 4 36.70 22.49 0.23
N VAL A 5 35.99 23.61 0.39
CA VAL A 5 34.57 23.58 0.75
C VAL A 5 33.75 22.92 -0.36
N VAL A 6 34.03 23.24 -1.63
CA VAL A 6 33.35 22.63 -2.78
C VAL A 6 33.62 21.12 -2.88
N LEU A 7 34.86 20.69 -2.67
CA LEU A 7 35.23 19.26 -2.66
C LEU A 7 34.56 18.50 -1.51
N LEU A 8 34.56 19.07 -0.31
CA LEU A 8 33.88 18.48 0.86
C LEU A 8 32.36 18.36 0.63
N SER A 9 31.73 19.39 0.06
CA SER A 9 30.30 19.35 -0.29
C SER A 9 30.00 18.28 -1.34
N ALA A 10 30.81 18.17 -2.40
CA ALA A 10 30.61 17.16 -3.44
C ALA A 10 30.76 15.72 -2.92
N VAL A 11 31.72 15.46 -2.03
CA VAL A 11 31.90 14.16 -1.37
C VAL A 11 30.70 13.82 -0.48
N LEU A 12 30.20 14.79 0.29
CA LEU A 12 29.00 14.60 1.13
C LEU A 12 27.74 14.27 0.32
N LEU A 13 27.51 14.97 -0.81
CA LEU A 13 26.39 14.65 -1.70
C LEU A 13 26.54 13.28 -2.38
N SER A 14 27.77 12.84 -2.68
CA SER A 14 28.03 11.50 -3.23
C SER A 14 27.83 10.37 -2.22
N CYS A 15 27.91 10.64 -0.91
CA CYS A 15 27.61 9.67 0.14
C CYS A 15 26.11 9.52 0.43
N CYS A 16 25.30 10.48 -0.01
CA CYS A 16 23.84 10.32 -0.03
C CYS A 16 23.45 9.53 -1.28
N GLY A 17 23.43 8.19 -1.18
CA GLY A 17 22.86 7.34 -2.22
C GLY A 17 21.43 7.78 -2.59
N PRO A 18 20.96 7.47 -3.81
CA PRO A 18 19.62 7.87 -4.22
C PRO A 18 18.59 7.39 -3.19
N SER A 19 17.82 8.32 -2.61
CA SER A 19 16.65 7.93 -1.84
C SER A 19 15.68 7.30 -2.82
N LEU A 20 15.51 5.99 -2.74
CA LEU A 20 14.48 5.27 -3.49
C LEU A 20 13.13 5.61 -2.85
N ALA A 21 12.68 6.84 -3.06
CA ALA A 21 11.33 7.27 -2.77
C ALA A 21 10.45 6.62 -3.83
N TYR A 22 10.14 5.33 -3.66
CA TYR A 22 9.28 4.61 -4.58
C TYR A 22 7.88 5.26 -4.57
N PRO A 23 7.53 6.07 -5.59
CA PRO A 23 6.21 6.70 -5.65
C PRO A 23 5.13 5.66 -5.96
N ASP A 24 5.54 4.43 -6.23
CA ASP A 24 4.72 3.41 -6.85
C ASP A 24 3.93 2.51 -5.87
N GLY A 25 3.79 2.92 -4.61
CA GLY A 25 2.96 2.21 -3.64
C GLY A 25 3.40 0.75 -3.44
N ALA A 26 2.47 -0.12 -3.04
CA ALA A 26 2.78 -1.52 -2.80
C ALA A 26 3.13 -2.26 -4.11
N PRO A 27 4.20 -3.08 -4.12
CA PRO A 27 4.62 -3.84 -5.31
C PRO A 27 3.67 -5.02 -5.57
N LYS A 28 3.71 -5.60 -6.78
CA LYS A 28 2.77 -6.66 -7.19
C LYS A 28 2.86 -7.91 -6.30
N GLU A 29 4.03 -8.20 -5.77
CA GLU A 29 4.29 -9.33 -4.88
C GLU A 29 3.49 -9.21 -3.57
N ALA A 30 3.12 -7.98 -3.16
CA ALA A 30 2.27 -7.74 -1.99
C ALA A 30 0.82 -8.22 -2.21
N CYS A 31 0.37 -8.42 -3.46
CA CYS A 31 -0.99 -8.86 -3.76
C CYS A 31 -1.33 -10.23 -3.16
N THR A 32 -0.34 -11.11 -2.97
CA THR A 32 -0.56 -12.47 -2.46
C THR A 32 -0.62 -12.48 -0.93
N ASN A 33 0.44 -12.03 -0.27
CA ASN A 33 0.56 -12.12 1.19
C ASN A 33 -0.09 -10.94 1.94
N MET A 34 -0.40 -9.83 1.26
CA MET A 34 -0.89 -8.57 1.87
C MET A 34 -0.01 -8.06 3.01
N PHE A 35 1.27 -8.46 3.01
CA PHE A 35 2.19 -8.19 4.10
C PHE A 35 3.23 -7.16 3.65
N PRO A 36 3.30 -5.98 4.29
CA PRO A 36 4.26 -4.95 3.93
C PRO A 36 5.68 -5.39 4.36
N ILE A 37 6.52 -5.76 3.40
CA ILE A 37 7.93 -6.09 3.63
C ILE A 37 8.82 -4.86 3.34
N GLY A 38 9.98 -4.77 4.01
CA GLY A 38 10.98 -3.74 3.71
C GLY A 38 10.76 -2.37 4.38
N HIS A 39 9.83 -2.27 5.33
CA HIS A 39 9.55 -1.02 6.05
C HIS A 39 10.25 -0.89 7.42
N HIS A 40 11.12 -1.85 7.76
CA HIS A 40 11.89 -1.88 9.02
C HIS A 40 11.05 -1.63 10.29
N ALA A 41 9.77 -2.02 10.25
CA ALA A 41 8.84 -1.90 11.34
C ALA A 41 8.25 -3.28 11.63
N ASP A 42 8.15 -3.63 12.91
CA ASP A 42 7.53 -4.87 13.33
C ASP A 42 6.02 -4.83 13.10
N ALA A 43 5.42 -6.00 12.89
CA ALA A 43 3.97 -6.12 12.81
C ALA A 43 3.33 -5.62 14.12
N GLN A 44 2.27 -4.83 13.99
CA GLN A 44 1.57 -4.31 15.15
C GLN A 44 0.85 -5.44 15.91
N SER A 45 1.09 -5.53 17.22
CA SER A 45 0.49 -6.53 18.13
C SER A 45 -0.63 -5.98 19.01
N SER A 46 -0.74 -4.66 19.12
CA SER A 46 -1.81 -3.97 19.85
C SER A 46 -3.01 -3.69 18.96
N THR A 47 -4.15 -3.32 19.56
CA THR A 47 -5.33 -2.88 18.81
C THR A 47 -4.96 -1.74 17.86
N PRO A 48 -5.27 -1.86 16.55
CA PRO A 48 -4.92 -0.83 15.58
C PRO A 48 -5.67 0.47 15.87
N PRO A 49 -5.02 1.65 15.75
CA PRO A 49 -5.66 2.95 15.93
C PRO A 49 -6.49 3.38 14.71
N TYR A 50 -6.63 2.49 13.71
CA TYR A 50 -7.38 2.68 12.49
C TYR A 50 -8.57 1.71 12.44
N GLU A 51 -9.60 2.07 11.68
CA GLU A 51 -10.74 1.20 11.39
C GLU A 51 -11.08 1.22 9.91
N LEU A 52 -11.46 0.05 9.40
CA LEU A 52 -11.98 -0.16 8.07
C LEU A 52 -13.49 -0.37 8.18
N THR A 53 -14.28 0.47 7.54
CA THR A 53 -15.74 0.35 7.49
C THR A 53 -16.20 0.16 6.06
N VAL A 54 -17.30 -0.57 5.88
CA VAL A 54 -17.95 -0.78 4.58
C VAL A 54 -19.38 -0.29 4.70
N SER A 55 -19.91 0.32 3.64
CA SER A 55 -21.28 0.87 3.63
C SER A 55 -22.37 -0.19 3.83
N SER A 56 -22.08 -1.48 3.57
CA SER A 56 -22.97 -2.61 3.82
C SER A 56 -22.17 -3.91 3.94
N THR A 57 -22.69 -4.87 4.71
CA THR A 57 -22.17 -6.25 4.80
C THR A 57 -22.99 -7.24 3.96
N ASN A 58 -24.16 -6.82 3.44
CA ASN A 58 -24.97 -7.61 2.52
C ASN A 58 -24.57 -7.25 1.08
N LEU A 59 -23.55 -7.94 0.58
CA LEU A 59 -22.97 -7.69 -0.72
C LEU A 59 -23.75 -8.43 -1.81
N THR A 60 -24.13 -7.72 -2.87
CA THR A 60 -24.74 -8.27 -4.08
C THR A 60 -23.91 -7.90 -5.30
N ALA A 61 -23.98 -8.73 -6.33
CA ALA A 61 -23.32 -8.43 -7.59
C ALA A 61 -23.85 -7.12 -8.19
N SER A 62 -22.96 -6.37 -8.86
CA SER A 62 -23.28 -5.11 -9.56
C SER A 62 -23.69 -3.93 -8.68
N THR A 63 -23.64 -4.07 -7.35
CA THR A 63 -23.82 -2.95 -6.42
C THR A 63 -22.47 -2.37 -6.04
N GLN A 64 -22.36 -1.03 -6.04
CA GLN A 64 -21.17 -0.35 -5.56
C GLN A 64 -21.25 -0.13 -4.04
N TYR A 65 -20.16 -0.43 -3.34
CA TYR A 65 -20.03 -0.23 -1.91
C TYR A 65 -18.83 0.67 -1.61
N THR A 66 -18.97 1.50 -0.58
CA THR A 66 -17.90 2.39 -0.13
C THR A 66 -17.13 1.71 0.98
N VAL A 67 -15.81 1.62 0.79
CA VAL A 67 -14.86 1.18 1.82
C VAL A 67 -14.11 2.39 2.34
N THR A 68 -14.15 2.62 3.65
CA THR A 68 -13.50 3.75 4.30
C THR A 68 -12.47 3.25 5.29
N LEU A 69 -11.20 3.64 5.11
CA LEU A 69 -10.17 3.51 6.14
C LEU A 69 -10.02 4.87 6.84
N ARG A 70 -10.11 4.89 8.17
CA ARG A 70 -9.93 6.12 8.94
C ARG A 70 -9.23 5.87 10.27
N VAL A 71 -8.65 6.93 10.81
CA VAL A 71 -8.16 6.97 12.19
C VAL A 71 -9.36 6.95 13.14
N LYS A 72 -9.31 6.11 14.18
CA LYS A 72 -10.38 6.00 15.18
C LYS A 72 -10.53 7.31 15.95
N SER A 73 -11.75 7.62 16.38
CA SER A 73 -12.03 8.79 17.20
C SER A 73 -11.16 8.82 18.46
N GLY A 74 -10.65 10.00 18.81
CA GLY A 74 -9.77 10.20 19.97
C GLY A 74 -8.30 9.80 19.75
N GLN A 75 -7.94 9.26 18.57
CA GLN A 75 -6.54 9.01 18.21
C GLN A 75 -5.96 10.22 17.47
N THR A 76 -4.67 10.51 17.69
CA THR A 76 -3.94 11.63 17.06
C THR A 76 -2.93 11.17 15.99
N THR A 77 -2.98 9.89 15.61
CA THR A 77 -2.07 9.31 14.63
C THR A 77 -2.50 9.59 13.18
N THR A 78 -1.60 9.34 12.23
CA THR A 78 -1.88 9.33 10.79
C THR A 78 -1.25 8.08 10.16
N PHE A 79 -1.82 7.61 9.04
CA PHE A 79 -1.18 6.61 8.19
C PHE A 79 -0.64 7.28 6.94
N LYS A 80 0.49 6.79 6.43
CA LYS A 80 1.15 7.34 5.23
C LYS A 80 0.72 6.67 3.93
N GLY A 81 0.05 5.53 4.03
CA GLY A 81 -0.41 4.75 2.89
C GLY A 81 -1.29 3.60 3.33
N LEU A 82 -1.95 2.98 2.36
CA LEU A 82 -2.80 1.81 2.55
C LEU A 82 -2.67 0.88 1.35
N PHE A 83 -2.96 -0.40 1.59
CA PHE A 83 -3.15 -1.40 0.55
C PHE A 83 -4.38 -2.22 0.90
N VAL A 84 -5.37 -2.24 0.02
CA VAL A 84 -6.67 -2.88 0.27
C VAL A 84 -6.98 -3.82 -0.88
N GLN A 85 -7.47 -5.00 -0.52
CA GLN A 85 -7.90 -6.03 -1.46
C GLN A 85 -9.15 -6.71 -0.88
N ALA A 86 -10.14 -6.99 -1.74
CA ALA A 86 -11.30 -7.77 -1.36
C ALA A 86 -11.06 -9.26 -1.70
N ARG A 87 -11.44 -10.15 -0.80
CA ARG A 87 -11.29 -11.61 -0.91
C ARG A 87 -12.56 -12.30 -0.42
N LEU A 88 -12.81 -13.53 -0.87
CA LEU A 88 -13.87 -14.35 -0.29
C LEU A 88 -13.49 -14.76 1.13
N ALA A 89 -14.40 -14.55 2.08
CA ALA A 89 -14.14 -14.77 3.51
C ALA A 89 -14.24 -16.24 3.95
N ASP A 90 -14.75 -17.11 3.08
CA ASP A 90 -14.90 -18.55 3.32
C ASP A 90 -13.57 -19.31 3.42
N ASN A 91 -12.49 -18.72 2.91
CA ASN A 91 -11.16 -19.30 2.93
C ASN A 91 -10.08 -18.24 3.24
N CYS A 92 -9.52 -18.28 4.45
CA CYS A 92 -8.44 -17.37 4.87
C CYS A 92 -7.14 -17.52 4.07
N ASN A 93 -6.94 -18.65 3.39
CA ASN A 93 -5.80 -18.88 2.50
C ASN A 93 -6.06 -18.42 1.06
N ASN A 94 -7.25 -17.87 0.78
CA ASN A 94 -7.57 -17.34 -0.53
C ASN A 94 -6.71 -16.09 -0.80
N VAL A 95 -5.93 -16.14 -1.87
CA VAL A 95 -5.09 -15.02 -2.34
C VAL A 95 -5.66 -14.37 -3.61
N SER A 96 -6.80 -14.86 -4.10
CA SER A 96 -7.45 -14.35 -5.31
C SER A 96 -8.28 -13.10 -4.98
N PRO A 97 -7.92 -11.92 -5.53
CA PRO A 97 -8.74 -10.72 -5.38
C PRO A 97 -10.12 -10.90 -6.02
N GLN A 98 -11.13 -10.22 -5.48
CA GLN A 98 -12.51 -10.24 -5.95
C GLN A 98 -13.00 -8.83 -6.27
N GLY A 99 -13.81 -8.71 -7.32
CA GLY A 99 -14.41 -7.44 -7.73
C GLY A 99 -13.41 -6.43 -8.27
N THR A 100 -13.83 -5.17 -8.33
CA THR A 100 -12.99 -4.05 -8.78
C THR A 100 -13.21 -2.85 -7.87
N PHE A 101 -12.15 -2.08 -7.66
CA PHE A 101 -12.23 -0.80 -6.94
C PHE A 101 -12.27 0.36 -7.92
N THR A 102 -12.94 1.42 -7.53
CA THR A 102 -12.73 2.77 -8.05
C THR A 102 -12.15 3.61 -6.94
N VAL A 103 -11.28 4.57 -7.27
CA VAL A 103 -10.66 5.46 -6.29
C VAL A 103 -11.04 6.91 -6.58
N PRO A 104 -11.12 7.79 -5.57
CA PRO A 104 -11.31 9.21 -5.78
C PRO A 104 -10.21 9.81 -6.66
N SER A 105 -10.54 10.87 -7.40
CA SER A 105 -9.60 11.57 -8.28
C SER A 105 -8.72 12.59 -7.52
N ASP A 106 -8.52 12.42 -6.22
CA ASP A 106 -7.75 13.33 -5.37
C ASP A 106 -6.23 13.10 -5.45
N GLY A 107 -5.81 12.00 -6.08
CA GLY A 107 -4.41 11.67 -6.32
C GLY A 107 -3.70 10.97 -5.16
N PHE A 108 -4.39 10.66 -4.05
CA PHE A 108 -3.79 9.96 -2.91
C PHE A 108 -3.81 8.44 -3.05
N LEU A 109 -4.73 7.91 -3.86
CA LEU A 109 -4.91 6.47 -4.07
C LEU A 109 -4.68 6.11 -5.52
N LYS A 110 -4.15 4.91 -5.73
CA LYS A 110 -4.00 4.32 -7.06
C LYS A 110 -4.44 2.86 -7.06
N LEU A 111 -4.92 2.40 -8.21
CA LEU A 111 -5.27 1.01 -8.42
C LEU A 111 -4.02 0.20 -8.77
N THR A 112 -3.80 -0.91 -8.06
CA THR A 112 -2.76 -1.90 -8.38
C THR A 112 -3.40 -3.13 -9.02
N GLN A 113 -2.83 -3.60 -10.14
CA GLN A 113 -3.28 -4.82 -10.82
C GLN A 113 -2.76 -6.04 -10.06
N CYS A 114 -3.62 -6.64 -9.24
CA CYS A 114 -3.33 -7.83 -8.44
C CYS A 114 -3.80 -9.14 -9.07
N THR A 115 -4.56 -9.08 -10.16
CA THR A 115 -4.83 -10.23 -11.00
C THR A 115 -3.64 -10.46 -11.91
N VAL A 116 -3.20 -11.72 -12.04
CA VAL A 116 -2.37 -12.10 -13.18
C VAL A 116 -3.20 -11.76 -14.43
N ALA A 117 -2.67 -10.93 -15.32
CA ALA A 117 -3.22 -10.88 -16.67
C ALA A 117 -3.13 -12.31 -17.19
N ASN A 118 -4.24 -12.85 -17.71
CA ASN A 118 -4.19 -14.08 -18.50
C ASN A 118 -3.25 -13.80 -19.68
N GLY A 119 -1.95 -14.06 -19.54
CA GLY A 119 -0.97 -13.75 -20.59
C GLY A 119 0.45 -13.35 -20.19
N ASP A 120 0.93 -13.55 -18.97
CA ASP A 120 2.38 -13.44 -18.72
C ASP A 120 2.86 -14.61 -17.88
N GLY A 121 3.26 -15.67 -18.59
CA GLY A 121 4.03 -16.77 -18.01
C GLY A 121 5.34 -16.20 -17.48
N GLY A 122 5.71 -16.63 -16.29
CA GLY A 122 6.82 -16.03 -15.55
C GLY A 122 8.11 -15.92 -16.36
N GLU A 123 8.78 -14.80 -16.18
CA GLU A 123 10.21 -14.72 -16.44
C GLU A 123 10.94 -14.84 -15.09
N LYS A 124 11.97 -15.67 -15.12
CA LYS A 124 12.86 -16.10 -14.05
C LYS A 124 13.63 -14.96 -13.39
#